data_AF-B6YSF5-F1
#
_entry.id   AF-B6YSF5-F1
#
_cell.length_a   1.000
_cell.length_b   1.000
_cell.length_c   1.000
_cell.angle_alpha   90.00
_cell.angle_beta   90.00
_cell.angle_gamma   90.00
#
_symmetry.space_group_name_H-M   'P 1'
#
loop_
_entity.id
_entity.type
_entity.pdbx_description
1 polymer ?
#
loop_
_entity_poly.entity_id
_entity_poly.type
_entity_poly.pdbx_seq_one_letter_code
_entity_poly.pdbx_strand_id
1 'polypeptide(L)'
;MSGSQTGPKPFSSFITELRCIPTFITFPGEIPSAMMSESNADGMMNPEPEHPPADERGKEMEDKLDEIYTSLKELRREVEEKKAPDRLGWDDIAQEIIGAVTFALPFLFTGELWEIAKDISVERSLVILLMTLAIAYLFIAKSQIGNLKKEELFHVPKRLLTVTLIAYLISSGLIYLYGINGIADFTTEQYLNATILISTFAVIGAITVDMVK
;
A
#
# COMPACT_ATOMS: atom_id res chain seq x y z
N MET A 1 47.93 -5.63 29.26
CA MET A 1 46.76 -4.73 29.27
C MET A 1 46.19 -4.70 27.87
N SER A 2 45.08 -5.39 27.66
CA SER A 2 44.41 -5.56 26.37
C SER A 2 43.23 -4.61 26.32
N GLY A 3 43.18 -3.73 25.32
CA GLY A 3 42.08 -2.79 25.10
C GLY A 3 41.60 -2.91 23.66
N SER A 4 40.49 -3.63 23.47
CA SER A 4 39.90 -3.95 22.18
C SER A 4 39.13 -2.74 21.63
N GLN A 5 39.47 -2.32 20.41
CA GLN A 5 38.72 -1.34 19.62
C GLN A 5 37.40 -1.96 19.13
N THR A 6 36.27 -1.37 19.48
CA THR A 6 34.97 -1.67 18.87
C THR A 6 34.75 -0.72 17.68
N GLY A 7 35.10 -1.18 16.48
CA GLY A 7 34.79 -0.49 15.24
C GLY A 7 33.28 -0.54 14.90
N PRO A 8 32.77 0.39 14.07
CA PRO A 8 31.38 0.39 13.64
C PRO A 8 31.08 -0.84 12.78
N LYS A 9 29.95 -1.50 13.08
CA LYS A 9 29.50 -2.70 12.37
C LYS A 9 29.09 -2.35 10.93
N PRO A 10 29.39 -3.20 9.94
CA PRO A 10 29.05 -2.96 8.55
C PRO A 10 27.52 -3.01 8.30
N PHE A 11 27.07 -2.09 7.44
CA PHE A 11 25.70 -1.84 7.00
C PHE A 11 24.99 -3.07 6.35
N SER A 12 25.71 -4.16 6.09
CA SER A 12 25.16 -5.37 5.46
C SER A 12 24.22 -6.18 6.37
N SER A 13 24.24 -5.92 7.68
CA SER A 13 23.41 -6.68 8.63
C SER A 13 21.96 -6.19 8.71
N PHE A 14 21.67 -4.97 8.26
CA PHE A 14 20.32 -4.38 8.36
C PHE A 14 19.37 -4.86 7.24
N ILE A 15 19.92 -5.25 6.07
CA ILE A 15 19.14 -5.76 4.93
C ILE A 15 18.64 -7.20 5.17
N THR A 16 19.26 -7.96 6.07
CA THR A 16 18.92 -9.38 6.28
C THR A 16 17.78 -9.58 7.29
N GLU A 17 17.47 -8.61 8.15
CA GLU A 17 16.38 -8.72 9.14
C GLU A 17 14.99 -8.29 8.64
N LEU A 18 14.88 -7.69 7.45
CA LEU A 18 13.58 -7.33 6.85
C LEU A 18 12.87 -8.48 6.12
N ARG A 19 13.40 -9.72 6.20
CA ARG A 19 12.79 -10.92 5.58
C ARG A 19 11.80 -11.67 6.48
N CYS A 20 11.52 -11.19 7.69
CA CYS A 20 10.61 -11.85 8.62
C CYS A 20 9.47 -10.91 9.05
N ILE A 21 8.62 -10.48 8.12
CA ILE A 21 7.26 -10.03 8.45
C ILE A 21 6.33 -11.16 8.00
N PRO A 22 5.82 -12.00 8.92
CA PRO A 22 4.81 -12.99 8.58
C PRO A 22 3.49 -12.27 8.28
N THR A 23 2.97 -12.53 7.08
CA THR A 23 1.61 -12.23 6.64
C THR A 23 0.60 -12.68 7.70
N PHE A 24 0.04 -11.74 8.45
CA PHE A 24 -1.04 -11.98 9.40
C PHE A 24 -2.30 -11.32 8.85
N ILE A 25 -3.02 -12.05 7.99
CA ILE A 25 -4.43 -11.77 7.68
C ILE A 25 -5.19 -13.06 7.99
N THR A 26 -5.70 -13.14 9.22
CA THR A 26 -6.72 -14.12 9.63
C THR A 26 -8.00 -13.36 9.91
N PHE A 27 -8.99 -13.50 9.03
CA PHE A 27 -10.38 -13.15 9.29
C PHE A 27 -11.00 -14.22 10.21
N PRO A 28 -11.57 -13.89 11.38
CA PRO A 28 -12.49 -14.78 12.06
C PRO A 28 -13.92 -14.42 11.65
N GLY A 29 -14.48 -15.22 10.74
CA GLY A 29 -15.93 -15.32 10.57
C GLY A 29 -16.46 -16.34 11.57
N GLU A 30 -16.91 -15.87 12.74
CA GLU A 30 -17.72 -16.69 13.64
C GLU A 30 -19.12 -16.86 13.05
N ILE A 31 -19.46 -18.08 12.67
CA ILE A 31 -20.86 -18.49 12.41
C ILE A 31 -21.37 -19.08 13.72
N PRO A 32 -22.41 -18.51 14.36
CA PRO A 32 -23.03 -19.16 15.50
C PRO A 32 -23.90 -20.32 15.02
N SER A 33 -23.53 -21.52 15.46
CA SER A 33 -24.39 -22.70 15.54
C SER A 33 -25.63 -22.38 16.37
N ALA A 34 -26.78 -22.22 15.72
CA ALA A 34 -28.07 -22.29 16.39
C ALA A 34 -28.63 -23.71 16.25
N MET A 35 -28.70 -24.38 17.39
CA MET A 35 -29.29 -25.68 17.62
C MET A 35 -30.74 -25.73 17.14
N MET A 36 -31.09 -26.86 16.51
CA MET A 36 -32.46 -27.34 16.44
C MET A 36 -32.90 -27.86 17.80
N SER A 37 -34.16 -27.61 18.17
CA SER A 37 -34.96 -28.60 18.88
C SER A 37 -36.45 -28.35 18.63
N GLU A 38 -37.11 -29.39 18.13
CA GLU A 38 -38.51 -29.80 18.38
C GLU A 38 -39.64 -28.86 17.91
N SER A 39 -40.84 -29.32 17.56
CA SER A 39 -41.48 -30.64 17.43
C SER A 39 -42.86 -30.35 16.83
N ASN A 40 -43.32 -31.24 15.94
CA ASN A 40 -44.72 -31.50 15.54
C ASN A 40 -45.68 -30.33 15.29
N ALA A 41 -46.20 -30.28 14.07
CA ALA A 41 -47.64 -30.52 13.85
C ALA A 41 -47.94 -30.76 12.36
N ASP A 42 -49.01 -31.51 12.16
CA ASP A 42 -49.82 -31.62 10.94
C ASP A 42 -49.28 -32.45 9.79
N GLY A 43 -49.74 -33.71 9.82
CA GLY A 43 -50.05 -34.42 8.60
C GLY A 43 -51.05 -33.63 7.75
N MET A 44 -50.68 -33.42 6.51
CA MET A 44 -51.62 -33.39 5.41
C MET A 44 -51.04 -34.22 4.28
N MET A 45 -51.83 -35.18 3.81
CA MET A 45 -51.60 -35.89 2.57
C MET A 45 -51.37 -34.87 1.45
N ASN A 46 -50.26 -35.01 0.75
CA ASN A 46 -50.10 -34.49 -0.59
C ASN A 46 -49.67 -35.69 -1.46
N PRO A 47 -50.31 -35.93 -2.61
CA PRO A 47 -50.06 -37.14 -3.40
C PRO A 47 -48.58 -37.21 -3.77
N GLU A 48 -48.07 -38.45 -3.81
CA GLU A 48 -46.78 -38.78 -4.41
C GLU A 48 -46.57 -37.92 -5.67
N PRO A 49 -45.47 -37.15 -5.77
CA PRO A 49 -45.18 -36.46 -7.01
C PRO A 49 -44.98 -37.55 -8.06
N GLU A 50 -45.87 -37.57 -9.04
CA GLU A 50 -45.71 -38.31 -10.28
C GLU A 50 -44.27 -38.11 -10.73
N HIS A 51 -43.48 -39.18 -10.82
CA HIS A 51 -42.11 -39.09 -11.28
C HIS A 51 -42.12 -38.44 -12.67
N PRO A 52 -41.62 -37.20 -12.83
CA PRO A 52 -41.55 -36.61 -14.14
C PRO A 52 -40.53 -37.43 -14.95
N PRO A 53 -40.79 -37.65 -16.25
CA PRO A 53 -39.91 -38.45 -17.10
C PRO A 53 -38.49 -37.86 -17.06
N ALA A 54 -37.47 -38.73 -17.15
CA ALA A 54 -36.07 -38.35 -16.97
C ALA A 54 -35.59 -37.17 -17.86
N ASP A 55 -36.33 -36.86 -18.93
CA ASP A 55 -36.12 -35.71 -19.81
C ASP A 55 -36.39 -34.34 -19.12
N GLU A 56 -37.36 -34.26 -18.20
CA GLU A 56 -37.71 -32.97 -17.55
C GLU A 56 -36.76 -32.60 -16.40
N ARG A 57 -36.18 -33.59 -15.71
CA ARG A 57 -35.14 -33.34 -14.69
C ARG A 57 -33.86 -32.76 -15.28
N GLY A 58 -33.55 -33.10 -16.54
CA GLY A 58 -32.42 -32.52 -17.27
C GLY A 58 -32.64 -31.04 -17.54
N LYS A 59 -33.83 -30.68 -18.04
CA LYS A 59 -34.21 -29.31 -18.36
C LYS A 59 -34.26 -28.40 -17.11
N GLU A 60 -34.83 -28.88 -16.00
CA GLU A 60 -34.87 -28.09 -14.76
C GLU A 60 -33.46 -27.85 -14.16
N MET A 61 -32.54 -28.80 -14.33
CA MET A 61 -31.14 -28.62 -13.94
C MET A 61 -30.41 -27.63 -14.85
N GLU A 62 -30.63 -27.68 -16.16
CA GLU A 62 -30.09 -26.71 -17.11
C GLU A 62 -30.57 -25.28 -16.81
N ASP A 63 -31.87 -25.11 -16.54
CA ASP A 63 -32.46 -23.82 -16.18
C ASP A 63 -31.85 -23.25 -14.88
N LYS A 64 -31.64 -24.11 -13.86
CA LYS A 64 -30.98 -23.70 -12.61
C LYS A 64 -29.49 -23.39 -12.79
N LEU A 65 -28.80 -24.08 -13.70
CA LEU A 65 -27.40 -23.77 -14.02
C LEU A 65 -27.27 -22.41 -14.70
N ASP A 66 -28.20 -22.09 -15.62
CA ASP A 66 -28.24 -20.81 -16.31
C ASP A 66 -28.57 -19.65 -15.35
N GLU A 67 -29.46 -19.86 -14.38
CA GLU A 67 -29.77 -18.88 -13.33
C GLU A 67 -28.57 -18.59 -12.42
N ILE A 68 -27.81 -19.62 -12.03
CA ILE A 68 -26.58 -19.48 -11.24
C ILE A 68 -25.50 -18.77 -12.06
N TYR A 69 -25.34 -19.11 -13.35
CA TYR A 69 -24.37 -18.46 -14.22
C TYR A 69 -24.69 -16.98 -14.42
N THR A 70 -25.97 -16.64 -14.57
CA THR A 70 -26.45 -15.27 -14.71
C THR A 70 -26.23 -14.47 -13.42
N SER A 71 -26.52 -15.07 -12.27
CA SER A 71 -26.26 -14.48 -10.94
C SER A 71 -24.77 -14.24 -10.71
N LEU A 72 -23.90 -15.19 -11.09
CA LEU A 72 -22.44 -15.03 -11.02
C LEU A 72 -21.94 -13.92 -11.97
N LYS A 73 -22.56 -13.78 -13.13
CA LYS A 73 -22.22 -12.75 -14.12
C LYS A 73 -22.67 -11.36 -13.66
N GLU A 74 -23.81 -11.23 -12.99
CA GLU A 74 -24.28 -9.99 -12.37
C GLU A 74 -23.44 -9.60 -11.15
N LEU A 75 -23.09 -10.54 -10.26
CA LEU A 75 -22.16 -10.29 -9.15
C LEU A 75 -20.75 -9.92 -9.63
N ARG A 76 -20.22 -10.63 -10.64
CA ARG A 76 -18.93 -10.28 -11.26
C ARG A 76 -19.00 -8.89 -11.89
N ARG A 77 -20.10 -8.57 -12.57
CA ARG A 77 -20.30 -7.28 -13.21
C ARG A 77 -20.48 -6.16 -12.18
N GLU A 78 -21.16 -6.37 -11.06
CA GLU A 78 -21.20 -5.39 -9.96
C GLU A 78 -19.82 -5.17 -9.30
N VAL A 79 -19.01 -6.24 -9.17
CA VAL A 79 -17.65 -6.13 -8.64
C VAL A 79 -16.69 -5.48 -9.65
N GLU A 80 -16.85 -5.73 -10.96
CA GLU A 80 -16.10 -5.06 -12.03
C GLU A 80 -16.57 -3.61 -12.29
N GLU A 81 -17.85 -3.32 -12.11
CA GLU A 81 -18.44 -1.98 -12.28
C GLU A 81 -18.16 -1.08 -11.06
N LYS A 82 -17.92 -1.67 -9.87
CA LYS A 82 -17.24 -1.00 -8.75
C LYS A 82 -15.72 -0.86 -8.92
N LYS A 83 -15.16 -1.42 -9.99
CA LYS A 83 -13.73 -1.38 -10.32
C LYS A 83 -13.46 -0.39 -11.46
N ALA A 84 -13.94 0.84 -11.31
CA ALA A 84 -13.55 1.98 -12.14
C ALA A 84 -13.57 3.27 -11.28
N PRO A 85 -12.82 4.31 -11.64
CA PRO A 85 -11.39 4.48 -11.43
C PRO A 85 -11.10 5.64 -10.44
N ASP A 86 -9.88 5.71 -9.92
CA ASP A 86 -9.25 6.97 -9.45
C ASP A 86 -9.84 7.66 -8.21
N ARG A 87 -10.24 6.89 -7.19
CA ARG A 87 -10.28 7.41 -5.81
C ARG A 87 -9.15 6.78 -5.04
N LEU A 88 -8.11 7.57 -4.75
CA LEU A 88 -7.09 7.28 -3.74
C LEU A 88 -7.80 6.64 -2.54
N GLY A 89 -7.73 5.31 -2.44
CA GLY A 89 -8.32 4.60 -1.33
C GLY A 89 -7.60 5.07 -0.07
N TRP A 90 -8.32 5.19 1.04
CA TRP A 90 -7.66 5.42 2.33
C TRP A 90 -6.56 4.39 2.60
N ASP A 91 -6.72 3.18 2.06
CA ASP A 91 -5.71 2.12 2.08
C ASP A 91 -4.46 2.45 1.26
N ASP A 92 -4.58 3.13 0.11
CA ASP A 92 -3.44 3.55 -0.71
C ASP A 92 -2.61 4.61 0.04
N ILE A 93 -3.28 5.62 0.58
CA ILE A 93 -2.63 6.68 1.36
C ILE A 93 -1.95 6.10 2.60
N ALA A 94 -2.62 5.18 3.30
CA ALA A 94 -2.03 4.50 4.45
C ALA A 94 -0.78 3.70 4.07
N GLN A 95 -0.81 2.98 2.93
CA GLN A 95 0.36 2.26 2.41
C GLN A 95 1.52 3.20 2.09
N GLU A 96 1.24 4.30 1.39
CA GLU A 96 2.24 5.31 1.04
C GLU A 96 2.88 5.90 2.30
N ILE A 97 2.07 6.23 3.33
CA ILE A 97 2.55 6.72 4.62
C ILE A 97 3.42 5.67 5.32
N ILE A 98 2.97 4.42 5.41
CA ILE A 98 3.73 3.34 6.06
C ILE A 98 5.06 3.15 5.34
N GLY A 99 5.06 3.08 4.01
CA GLY A 99 6.26 2.96 3.20
C GLY A 99 7.23 4.12 3.41
N ALA A 100 6.71 5.36 3.40
CA ALA A 100 7.48 6.56 3.66
C ALA A 100 8.13 6.54 5.05
N VAL A 101 7.36 6.24 6.10
CA VAL A 101 7.86 6.20 7.48
C VAL A 101 8.89 5.09 7.66
N THR A 102 8.60 3.88 7.18
CA THR A 102 9.51 2.73 7.32
C THR A 102 10.87 2.99 6.67
N PHE A 103 10.90 3.65 5.51
CA PHE A 103 12.16 4.01 4.87
C PHE A 103 12.81 5.25 5.49
N ALA A 104 12.05 6.28 5.88
CA ALA A 104 12.62 7.52 6.40
C ALA A 104 13.22 7.37 7.80
N LEU A 105 12.61 6.55 8.67
CA LEU A 105 13.03 6.37 10.06
C LEU A 105 14.50 5.97 10.25
N PRO A 106 15.04 4.91 9.62
CA PRO A 106 16.44 4.53 9.82
C PRO A 106 17.41 5.64 9.46
N PHE A 107 17.08 6.46 8.45
CA PHE A 107 17.89 7.59 7.98
C PHE A 107 17.76 8.82 8.89
N LEU A 108 16.56 9.08 9.42
CA LEU A 108 16.30 10.16 10.37
C LEU A 108 17.23 10.08 11.58
N PHE A 109 17.52 8.88 12.08
CA PHE A 109 18.38 8.69 13.24
C PHE A 109 19.89 8.67 12.94
N THR A 110 20.28 8.82 11.67
CA THR A 110 21.71 8.89 11.32
C THR A 110 22.26 10.30 11.51
N GLY A 111 23.37 10.43 12.23
CA GLY A 111 24.07 11.70 12.43
C GLY A 111 24.55 12.33 11.12
N GLU A 112 25.01 11.49 10.19
CA GLU A 112 25.62 11.90 8.91
C GLU A 112 24.66 12.72 8.04
N LEU A 113 23.37 12.36 8.03
CA LEU A 113 22.36 13.09 7.26
C LEU A 113 22.16 14.52 7.74
N TRP A 114 22.25 14.74 9.05
CA TRP A 114 22.14 16.06 9.64
C TRP A 114 23.35 16.93 9.31
N GLU A 115 24.55 16.35 9.27
CA GLU A 115 25.76 17.07 8.87
C GLU A 115 25.69 17.48 7.40
N ILE A 116 25.25 16.57 6.52
CA ILE A 116 25.04 16.88 5.09
C ILE A 116 23.99 17.97 4.91
N ALA A 117 22.89 17.91 5.68
CA ALA A 117 21.83 18.91 5.61
C ALA A 117 22.28 20.32 6.07
N LYS A 118 23.27 20.40 6.97
CA LYS A 118 23.87 21.66 7.42
C LYS A 118 24.83 22.28 6.41
N ASP A 119 25.56 21.44 5.69
CA ASP A 119 26.59 21.87 4.73
C ASP A 119 26.01 22.21 3.35
N ILE A 120 24.89 21.58 2.98
CA ILE A 120 24.29 21.77 1.66
C ILE A 120 23.47 23.06 1.57
N SER A 121 23.53 23.75 0.41
CA SER A 121 22.64 24.85 0.06
C SER A 121 21.25 24.36 -0.38
N VAL A 122 20.21 25.17 -0.17
CA VAL A 122 18.82 24.85 -0.58
C VAL A 122 18.68 24.51 -2.07
N GLU A 123 19.43 25.19 -2.94
CA GLU A 123 19.40 24.92 -4.37
C GLU A 123 19.86 23.49 -4.70
N ARG A 124 20.93 23.04 -4.05
CA ARG A 124 21.49 21.69 -4.24
C ARG A 124 20.56 20.62 -3.66
N SER A 125 19.96 20.85 -2.50
CA SER A 125 19.00 19.90 -1.92
C SER A 125 17.77 19.75 -2.82
N LEU A 126 17.29 20.85 -3.40
CA LEU A 126 16.20 20.83 -4.38
C LEU A 126 16.57 20.06 -5.65
N VAL A 127 17.79 20.20 -6.17
CA VAL A 127 18.27 19.40 -7.31
C VAL A 127 18.30 17.90 -6.98
N ILE A 128 18.74 17.51 -5.78
CA ILE A 128 18.73 16.11 -5.33
C ILE A 128 17.29 15.57 -5.29
N LEU A 129 16.35 16.37 -4.77
CA LEU A 129 14.94 16.00 -4.77
C LEU A 129 14.40 15.84 -6.19
N LEU A 130 14.68 16.79 -7.09
CA LEU A 130 14.25 16.71 -8.50
C LEU A 130 14.84 15.49 -9.21
N MET A 131 16.10 15.16 -8.96
CA MET A 131 16.73 13.93 -9.48
C MET A 131 16.03 12.67 -8.94
N THR A 132 15.71 12.65 -7.65
CA THR A 132 14.95 11.54 -7.03
C THR A 132 13.55 11.43 -7.64
N LEU A 133 12.87 12.56 -7.85
CA LEU A 133 11.55 12.61 -8.49
C LEU A 133 11.60 12.19 -9.96
N ALA A 134 12.67 12.53 -10.68
CA ALA A 134 12.87 12.07 -12.05
C ALA A 134 13.03 10.54 -12.10
N ILE A 135 13.80 9.95 -11.18
CA ILE A 135 13.94 8.49 -11.08
C ILE A 135 12.58 7.86 -10.72
N ALA A 136 11.90 8.39 -9.71
CA ALA A 136 10.56 7.99 -9.31
C ALA A 136 9.56 8.02 -10.48
N TYR A 137 9.58 9.11 -11.25
CA TYR A 137 8.77 9.26 -12.46
C TYR A 137 9.10 8.17 -13.49
N LEU A 138 10.38 7.89 -13.75
CA LEU A 138 10.80 6.83 -14.65
C LEU A 138 10.32 5.45 -14.17
N PHE A 139 10.35 5.19 -12.86
CA PHE A 139 9.84 3.95 -12.28
C PHE A 139 8.33 3.79 -12.51
N ILE A 140 7.54 4.83 -12.22
CA ILE A 140 6.09 4.80 -12.42
C ILE A 140 5.75 4.70 -13.92
N ALA A 141 6.38 5.52 -14.76
CA ALA A 141 6.15 5.53 -16.21
C ALA A 141 6.50 4.17 -16.85
N LYS A 142 7.60 3.53 -16.41
CA LYS A 142 7.98 2.20 -16.87
C LYS A 142 7.06 1.10 -16.34
N SER A 143 6.58 1.22 -15.10
CA SER A 143 5.61 0.28 -14.51
C SER A 143 4.27 0.30 -15.26
N GLN A 144 3.81 1.48 -15.69
CA GLN A 144 2.55 1.62 -16.45
C GLN A 144 2.63 1.22 -17.93
N ILE A 145 3.81 0.81 -18.43
CA ILE A 145 4.00 0.48 -19.85
C ILE A 145 3.20 -0.76 -20.30
N GLY A 146 2.66 -1.54 -19.37
CA GLY A 146 1.75 -2.65 -19.64
C GLY A 146 0.26 -2.27 -19.80
N ASN A 147 -0.17 -1.06 -19.38
CA ASN A 147 -1.60 -0.73 -19.27
C ASN A 147 -2.05 0.53 -20.04
N LEU A 148 -1.19 1.19 -20.82
CA LEU A 148 -1.62 2.33 -21.63
C LEU A 148 -1.20 2.18 -23.09
N LYS A 149 -2.21 1.88 -23.90
CA LYS A 149 -2.27 2.30 -25.30
C LYS A 149 -1.84 3.77 -25.36
N LYS A 150 -0.79 4.02 -26.13
CA LYS A 150 -0.39 5.29 -26.75
C LYS A 150 -1.49 6.36 -26.66
N GLU A 151 -1.37 7.35 -25.77
CA GLU A 151 -1.86 8.72 -26.05
C GLU A 151 -1.53 9.81 -25.00
N GLU A 152 -1.06 9.51 -23.79
CA GLU A 152 -0.77 10.58 -22.80
C GLU A 152 0.64 10.52 -22.16
N LEU A 153 1.68 10.52 -23.00
CA LEU A 153 3.09 10.47 -22.56
C LEU A 153 3.55 11.70 -21.74
N PHE A 154 2.70 12.72 -21.55
CA PHE A 154 3.09 14.01 -20.94
C PHE A 154 2.28 14.41 -19.71
N HIS A 155 1.30 13.62 -19.27
CA HIS A 155 0.64 13.90 -17.99
C HIS A 155 1.54 13.43 -16.86
N VAL A 156 2.07 14.36 -16.05
CA VAL A 156 2.68 14.02 -14.77
C VAL A 156 1.63 13.23 -13.98
N PRO A 157 1.90 11.96 -13.59
CA PRO A 157 0.92 11.15 -12.90
C PRO A 157 0.57 11.88 -11.60
N LYS A 158 -0.70 12.27 -11.43
CA LYS A 158 -1.20 12.96 -10.23
C LYS A 158 -0.78 12.22 -8.95
N ARG A 159 -0.63 10.89 -9.04
CA ARG A 159 -0.09 9.99 -8.01
C ARG A 159 1.33 10.32 -7.55
N LEU A 160 2.25 10.68 -8.45
CA LEU A 160 3.61 11.05 -8.04
C LEU A 160 3.60 12.33 -7.19
N LEU A 161 2.71 13.27 -7.52
CA LEU A 161 2.58 14.52 -6.79
C LEU A 161 1.96 14.29 -5.41
N THR A 162 0.95 13.42 -5.28
CA THR A 162 0.37 13.06 -3.97
C THR A 162 1.38 12.33 -3.09
N VAL A 163 2.12 11.36 -3.65
CA VAL A 163 3.18 10.64 -2.93
C VAL A 163 4.25 11.60 -2.43
N THR A 164 4.70 12.52 -3.28
CA THR A 164 5.73 13.52 -2.91
C THR A 164 5.23 14.44 -1.80
N LEU A 165 3.97 14.88 -1.89
CA LEU A 165 3.37 15.73 -0.87
C LEU A 165 3.26 14.99 0.48
N ILE A 166 2.79 13.74 0.47
CA ILE A 166 2.68 12.91 1.68
C ILE A 166 4.08 12.67 2.28
N ALA A 167 5.05 12.28 1.45
CA ALA A 167 6.43 12.06 1.89
C ALA A 167 7.05 13.31 2.52
N TYR A 168 6.78 14.49 1.94
CA TYR A 168 7.22 15.77 2.51
C TYR A 168 6.55 16.07 3.86
N LEU A 169 5.23 15.87 3.96
CA LEU A 169 4.48 16.06 5.21
C LEU A 169 4.95 15.11 6.32
N ILE A 170 5.16 13.83 5.99
CA ILE A 170 5.70 12.84 6.92
C ILE A 170 7.10 13.22 7.36
N SER A 171 7.97 13.63 6.43
CA SER A 171 9.34 14.02 6.77
C SER A 171 9.36 15.24 7.68
N SER A 172 8.63 16.31 7.34
CA SER A 172 8.49 17.48 8.20
C SER A 172 7.88 17.11 9.56
N GLY A 173 6.86 16.24 9.57
CA GLY A 173 6.20 15.78 10.79
C GLY A 173 7.13 14.99 11.70
N LEU A 174 7.98 14.12 11.14
CA LEU A 174 8.99 13.36 11.88
C LEU A 174 10.01 14.30 12.52
N ILE A 175 10.59 15.23 11.76
CA ILE A 175 11.59 16.17 12.31
C ILE A 175 10.97 17.02 13.43
N TYR A 176 9.73 17.47 13.24
CA TYR A 176 8.99 18.23 14.24
C TYR A 176 8.73 17.39 15.51
N LEU A 177 8.23 16.16 15.35
CA LEU A 177 7.85 15.28 16.46
C LEU A 177 9.07 14.85 17.29
N TYR A 178 10.20 14.60 16.64
CA TYR A 178 11.45 14.27 17.33
C TYR A 178 12.15 15.49 17.96
N GLY A 179 11.60 16.70 17.79
CA GLY A 179 12.10 17.89 18.47
C GLY A 179 13.52 18.30 18.06
N ILE A 180 13.98 17.85 16.89
CA ILE A 180 15.36 18.05 16.41
C ILE A 180 15.67 19.55 16.21
N ASN A 181 14.63 20.37 15.98
CA ASN A 181 14.72 21.82 15.96
C ASN A 181 15.23 22.43 17.29
N GLY A 182 14.95 21.79 18.42
CA GLY A 182 15.36 22.30 19.75
C GLY A 182 16.74 21.82 20.20
N ILE A 183 17.33 20.82 19.55
CA ILE A 183 18.57 20.17 19.99
C ILE A 183 19.78 20.66 19.17
N ALA A 184 19.56 21.16 17.96
CA ALA A 184 20.63 21.38 16.98
C ALA A 184 20.76 22.83 16.45
N ASP A 185 20.05 23.80 17.06
CA ASP A 185 20.07 25.24 16.70
C ASP A 185 19.97 25.48 15.19
N PHE A 186 19.02 24.81 14.55
CA PHE A 186 18.88 24.86 13.10
C PHE A 186 18.31 26.21 12.62
N THR A 187 18.95 26.80 11.62
CA THR A 187 18.35 27.90 10.85
C THR A 187 17.23 27.34 9.96
N THR A 188 16.22 28.15 9.61
CA THR A 188 15.08 27.74 8.77
C THR A 188 15.52 27.07 7.45
N GLU A 189 16.63 27.51 6.86
CA GLU A 189 17.20 26.91 5.65
C GLU A 189 17.70 25.48 5.87
N GLN A 190 18.38 25.23 6.98
CA GLN A 190 18.91 23.90 7.32
C GLN A 190 17.78 22.92 7.64
N TYR A 191 16.71 23.40 8.28
CA TYR A 191 15.49 22.62 8.48
C TYR A 191 14.87 22.19 7.14
N LEU A 192 14.78 23.11 6.17
CA LEU A 192 14.30 22.81 4.83
C LEU A 192 15.20 21.78 4.13
N ASN A 193 16.52 21.96 4.19
CA ASN A 193 17.46 21.00 3.61
C ASN A 193 17.33 19.60 4.20
N ALA A 194 17.22 19.51 5.52
CA ALA A 194 17.02 18.23 6.21
C ALA A 194 15.70 17.58 5.81
N THR A 195 14.62 18.37 5.77
CA THR A 195 13.30 17.90 5.31
C THR A 195 13.38 17.38 3.89
N ILE A 196 14.03 18.11 2.98
CA ILE A 196 14.20 17.71 1.58
C ILE A 196 14.99 16.41 1.50
N LEU A 197 16.13 16.30 2.19
CA LEU A 197 16.94 15.08 2.22
C LEU A 197 16.15 13.88 2.73
N ILE A 198 15.48 14.00 3.88
CA ILE A 198 14.69 12.90 4.45
C ILE A 198 13.51 12.54 3.54
N SER A 199 12.90 13.54 2.89
CA SER A 199 11.79 13.32 1.96
C SER A 199 12.20 12.48 0.76
N THR A 200 13.46 12.51 0.32
CA THR A 200 13.91 11.63 -0.79
C THR A 200 13.78 10.15 -0.43
N PHE A 201 14.17 9.76 0.79
CA PHE A 201 14.02 8.39 1.27
C PHE A 201 12.56 8.02 1.49
N ALA A 202 11.77 8.95 2.02
CA ALA A 202 10.33 8.78 2.20
C ALA A 202 9.62 8.54 0.85
N VAL A 203 9.97 9.30 -0.19
CA VAL A 203 9.43 9.14 -1.55
C VAL A 203 9.76 7.75 -2.10
N ILE A 204 11.01 7.29 -1.96
CA ILE A 204 11.42 5.96 -2.41
C ILE A 204 10.60 4.87 -1.69
N GLY A 205 10.42 4.99 -0.37
CA GLY A 205 9.64 4.05 0.42
C GLY A 205 8.17 3.99 0.01
N ALA A 206 7.54 5.16 -0.15
CA ALA A 206 6.16 5.26 -0.59
C ALA A 206 5.96 4.62 -1.97
N ILE A 207 6.82 4.91 -2.95
CA ILE A 207 6.74 4.33 -4.30
C ILE A 207 7.00 2.83 -4.29
N THR A 208 7.95 2.36 -3.48
CA THR A 208 8.25 0.92 -3.39
C THR A 208 7.02 0.14 -2.91
N VAL A 209 6.34 0.67 -1.90
CA VAL A 209 5.11 0.07 -1.37
C VAL A 209 3.95 0.22 -2.36
N ASP A 210 3.90 1.32 -3.11
CA ASP A 210 2.92 1.55 -4.17
C ASP A 210 3.03 0.56 -5.33
N MET A 211 4.25 0.13 -5.66
CA MET A 211 4.53 -0.80 -6.76
C MET A 211 4.22 -2.27 -6.45
N VAL A 212 4.20 -2.67 -5.18
CA VAL A 212 3.88 -4.06 -4.79
C VAL A 212 2.37 -4.33 -4.70
N LYS A 213 1.55 -3.30 -4.92
CA LYS A 213 0.09 -3.37 -4.97
C LYS A 213 -0.40 -3.72 -6.37
#